data_AF-A0A9X3R9T6-F1
#
_entry.id   AF-A0A9X3R9T6-F1
#
_cell.length_a   1.000
_cell.length_b   1.000
_cell.length_c   1.000
_cell.angle_alpha   90.00
_cell.angle_beta   90.00
_cell.angle_gamma   90.00
#
_symmetry.space_group_name_H-M   'P 1'
#
loop_
_entity.id
_entity.type
_entity.pdbx_description
1 polymer ?
#
loop_
_entity_poly.entity_id
_entity_poly.type
_entity_poly.pdbx_seq_one_letter_code
_entity_poly.pdbx_strand_id
1 'polypeptide(L)'
;MKVSTICVASDKSEAAIRRTLRKLVKLLIIKKIPTIRRVSKGYGANIIFILPFNDQSSLTVRGEQENLVTQRVSAIISGKETDISLISKKELLHNTYSTENVCSLGPVDNSSKKPTFYQHLKSTVFAMLGADQQLVSSLYGVYRSLTYRIIQLLPQEQMFYEGVGYQALTIALHDTKKKKVYNLADYFVGVFEELCKQKLFEFFQEQED
;
A
#
# COMPACT_ATOMS: atom_id res chain seq x y z
N MET A 1 31.35 8.63 7.68
CA MET A 1 30.50 8.07 8.75
C MET A 1 31.17 6.92 9.51
N LYS A 2 31.14 6.97 10.85
CA LYS A 2 31.39 5.80 11.71
C LYS A 2 30.07 5.07 11.94
N VAL A 3 30.12 3.76 12.18
CA VAL A 3 28.92 2.97 12.50
C VAL A 3 28.31 3.42 13.82
N SER A 4 29.15 3.77 14.81
CA SER A 4 28.71 4.30 16.11
C SER A 4 27.84 5.55 15.98
N THR A 5 28.15 6.45 15.04
CA THR A 5 27.34 7.64 14.78
C THR A 5 25.92 7.28 14.31
N ILE A 6 25.76 6.19 13.56
CA ILE A 6 24.45 5.68 13.10
C ILE A 6 23.71 5.01 14.24
N CYS A 7 24.43 4.31 15.13
CA CYS A 7 23.84 3.68 16.31
C CYS A 7 23.13 4.71 17.17
N VAL A 8 23.80 5.83 17.45
CA VAL A 8 23.24 6.93 18.23
C VAL A 8 22.06 7.58 17.51
N ALA A 9 22.11 7.72 16.19
CA ALA A 9 21.02 8.35 15.43
C ALA A 9 19.79 7.43 15.22
N SER A 10 19.93 6.11 15.35
CA SER A 10 18.88 5.14 15.01
C SER A 10 18.42 4.30 16.21
N ASP A 11 18.95 4.52 17.42
CA ASP A 11 18.72 3.72 18.64
C ASP A 11 18.80 2.21 18.40
N LYS A 12 19.79 1.78 17.60
CA LYS A 12 19.98 0.39 17.21
C LYS A 12 21.38 -0.11 17.53
N SER A 13 21.46 -1.41 17.82
CA SER A 13 22.75 -2.08 18.07
C SER A 13 23.68 -1.98 16.86
N GLU A 14 24.98 -1.91 17.13
CA GLU A 14 25.99 -1.82 16.08
C GLU A 14 25.94 -3.01 15.12
N ALA A 15 25.68 -4.20 15.66
CA ALA A 15 25.51 -5.41 14.88
C ALA A 15 24.32 -5.31 13.90
N ALA A 16 23.19 -4.72 14.32
CA ALA A 16 22.05 -4.50 13.45
C ALA A 16 22.39 -3.55 12.31
N ILE A 17 23.05 -2.43 12.61
CA ILE A 17 23.43 -1.44 11.58
C ILE A 17 24.45 -2.01 10.59
N ARG A 18 25.43 -2.79 11.05
CA ARG A 18 26.37 -3.47 10.14
C ARG A 18 25.65 -4.48 9.23
N ARG A 19 24.58 -5.14 9.69
CA ARG A 19 23.76 -6.04 8.87
C ARG A 19 22.92 -5.26 7.87
N THR A 20 22.27 -4.16 8.27
CA THR A 20 21.46 -3.34 7.37
C THR A 20 22.31 -2.69 6.29
N LEU A 21 23.47 -2.10 6.64
CA LEU A 21 24.39 -1.54 5.66
C LEU A 21 24.83 -2.57 4.61
N ARG A 22 25.12 -3.81 5.01
CA ARG A 22 25.44 -4.90 4.07
C ARG A 22 24.27 -5.21 3.13
N LYS A 23 23.03 -5.25 3.65
CA LYS A 23 21.83 -5.46 2.82
C LYS A 23 21.61 -4.31 1.83
N LEU A 24 21.75 -3.06 2.28
CA LEU A 24 21.56 -1.88 1.43
C LEU A 24 22.60 -1.81 0.31
N VAL A 25 23.85 -2.20 0.58
CA VAL A 25 24.88 -2.33 -0.46
C VAL A 25 24.53 -3.44 -1.44
N LYS A 26 24.06 -4.60 -0.94
CA LYS A 26 23.65 -5.73 -1.79
C LYS A 26 22.49 -5.38 -2.73
N LEU A 27 21.56 -4.55 -2.26
CA LEU A 27 20.40 -4.08 -3.02
C LEU A 27 20.73 -2.90 -3.94
N LEU A 28 22.00 -2.48 -4.03
CA LEU A 28 22.43 -1.34 -4.84
C LEU A 28 21.70 -0.03 -4.48
N ILE A 29 21.22 0.10 -3.25
CA ILE A 29 20.61 1.34 -2.74
C ILE A 29 21.69 2.32 -2.31
N ILE A 30 22.78 1.81 -1.72
CA ILE A 30 23.91 2.61 -1.26
C ILE A 30 25.24 2.03 -1.73
N LYS A 31 26.23 2.91 -1.95
CA LYS A 31 27.63 2.55 -2.20
C LYS A 31 28.49 2.99 -1.02
N LYS A 32 29.21 2.04 -0.42
CA LYS A 32 30.12 2.28 0.72
C LYS A 32 31.56 2.34 0.24
N ILE A 33 32.24 3.47 0.44
CA ILE A 33 33.67 3.66 0.14
C ILE A 33 34.44 3.70 1.46
N PRO A 34 35.34 2.74 1.73
CA PRO A 34 36.22 2.80 2.89
C PRO A 34 37.25 3.92 2.71
N THR A 35 37.42 4.73 3.74
CA THR A 35 38.39 5.83 3.73
C THR A 35 39.57 5.48 4.61
N ILE A 36 40.79 5.79 4.18
CA ILE A 36 42.02 5.60 4.96
C ILE A 36 42.59 6.98 5.33
N ARG A 37 43.02 7.18 6.57
CA ARG A 37 43.63 8.44 7.01
C ARG A 37 45.07 8.53 6.49
N ARG A 38 45.41 9.64 5.81
CA ARG A 38 46.75 9.87 5.25
C ARG A 38 47.86 9.87 6.31
N VAL A 39 47.63 10.50 7.46
CA VAL A 39 48.67 10.72 8.48
C VAL A 39 48.78 9.54 9.45
N SER A 40 47.66 9.03 9.93
CA SER A 40 47.65 8.02 11.00
C SER A 40 47.53 6.57 10.51
N LYS A 41 47.54 6.33 9.19
CA LYS A 41 47.35 5.02 8.48
C LYS A 41 46.14 4.16 8.91
N GLY A 42 45.35 4.60 9.87
CA GLY A 42 44.17 3.88 10.37
C GLY A 42 42.95 4.07 9.48
N TYR A 43 41.96 3.20 9.68
CA TYR A 43 40.67 3.28 9.02
C TYR A 43 39.94 4.58 9.43
N GLY A 44 39.65 5.40 8.42
CA GLY A 44 38.83 6.58 8.54
C GLY A 44 37.34 6.23 8.55
N ALA A 45 36.51 7.27 8.58
CA ALA A 45 35.06 7.11 8.49
C ALA A 45 34.69 6.76 7.04
N ASN A 46 33.83 5.75 6.84
CA ASN A 46 33.41 5.33 5.50
C ASN A 46 32.52 6.41 4.86
N ILE A 47 32.68 6.66 3.56
CA ILE A 47 31.77 7.51 2.79
C ILE A 47 30.62 6.64 2.28
N ILE A 48 29.38 7.10 2.42
CA ILE A 48 28.19 6.40 1.96
C ILE A 48 27.51 7.28 0.91
N PHE A 49 27.43 6.79 -0.33
CA PHE A 49 26.68 7.42 -1.41
C PHE A 49 25.33 6.73 -1.56
N ILE A 50 24.26 7.52 -1.65
CA ILE A 50 22.93 7.01 -2.02
C ILE A 50 22.89 6.96 -3.55
N LEU A 51 22.58 5.79 -4.10
CA LEU A 51 22.50 5.60 -5.55
C LEU A 51 21.11 6.06 -6.04
N PRO A 52 21.01 6.62 -7.26
CA PRO A 52 19.72 6.93 -7.85
C PRO A 52 18.92 5.63 -7.98
N PHE A 53 17.64 5.68 -7.61
CA PHE A 53 16.75 4.53 -7.76
C PHE A 53 16.42 4.37 -9.25
N ASN A 54 16.55 3.15 -9.77
CA ASN A 54 16.07 2.82 -11.11
C ASN A 54 14.67 2.21 -10.95
N ASP A 55 13.63 3.02 -11.18
CA ASP A 55 12.24 2.57 -11.16
C ASP A 55 11.80 1.95 -12.49
N GLN A 56 12.74 1.55 -13.34
CA GLN A 56 12.44 0.69 -14.46
C GLN A 56 12.11 -0.71 -13.95
N SER A 57 10.94 -0.85 -13.33
CA SER A 57 10.12 -2.04 -13.54
C SER A 57 10.09 -2.22 -15.05
N SER A 58 10.59 -3.35 -15.55
CA SER A 58 10.41 -3.69 -16.96
C SER A 58 8.90 -3.85 -17.16
N LEU A 59 8.21 -2.75 -17.42
CA LEU A 59 6.92 -2.75 -18.06
C LEU A 59 7.19 -3.52 -19.35
N THR A 60 6.72 -4.77 -19.39
CA THR A 60 6.59 -5.48 -20.64
C THR A 60 5.62 -4.65 -21.46
N VAL A 61 6.15 -3.69 -22.22
CA VAL A 61 5.40 -3.05 -23.28
C VAL A 61 4.98 -4.21 -24.17
N ARG A 62 3.68 -4.28 -24.47
CA ARG A 62 3.12 -5.27 -25.39
C ARG A 62 3.70 -5.01 -26.78
N GLY A 63 4.92 -5.49 -27.01
CA GLY A 63 5.47 -5.66 -28.34
C GLY A 63 4.65 -6.74 -29.01
N GLU A 64 4.09 -6.40 -30.15
CA GLU A 64 3.55 -7.39 -31.09
C GLU A 64 4.69 -8.35 -31.43
N GLN A 65 4.72 -9.50 -30.76
CA GLN A 65 5.51 -10.62 -31.22
C GLN A 65 4.59 -11.52 -32.02
N GLU A 66 4.81 -11.47 -33.32
CA GLU A 66 4.34 -12.44 -34.28
C GLU A 66 4.74 -13.85 -33.84
N ASN A 67 3.81 -14.77 -34.04
CA ASN A 67 3.81 -16.15 -33.57
C ASN A 67 5.15 -16.89 -33.75
N LEU A 68 5.54 -17.67 -32.74
CA LEU A 68 6.01 -19.05 -32.92
C LEU A 68 5.78 -19.82 -31.61
N VAL A 69 4.69 -20.60 -31.61
CA VAL A 69 4.41 -21.60 -30.58
C VAL A 69 5.54 -22.64 -30.61
N THR A 70 6.25 -22.78 -29.50
CA THR A 70 6.96 -24.02 -29.17
C THR A 70 6.56 -24.42 -27.76
N GLN A 71 5.57 -25.31 -27.71
CA GLN A 71 5.09 -25.94 -26.49
C GLN A 71 6.20 -26.81 -25.90
N ARG A 72 6.93 -26.31 -24.90
CA ARG A 72 7.75 -27.15 -24.03
C ARG A 72 6.88 -27.61 -22.87
N VAL A 73 6.38 -28.84 -22.98
CA VAL A 73 5.74 -29.57 -21.88
C VAL A 73 6.75 -29.67 -20.74
N SER A 74 6.52 -28.92 -19.67
CA SER A 74 7.25 -29.03 -18.42
C SER A 74 6.41 -29.88 -17.48
N ALA A 75 7.03 -30.93 -16.93
CA ALA A 75 6.38 -31.94 -16.11
C ALA A 75 5.57 -31.34 -14.93
N ILE A 76 4.37 -31.88 -14.73
CA ILE A 76 3.53 -31.63 -13.56
C ILE A 76 4.29 -32.16 -12.34
N ILE A 77 4.89 -31.27 -11.55
CA ILE A 77 5.33 -31.61 -10.21
C ILE A 77 4.07 -31.57 -9.35
N SER A 78 3.52 -32.76 -9.10
CA SER A 78 2.47 -32.98 -8.08
C SER A 78 3.07 -32.68 -6.71
N GLY A 79 2.93 -31.41 -6.31
CA GLY A 79 3.16 -30.96 -4.94
C GLY A 79 1.99 -31.43 -4.09
N LYS A 80 2.26 -32.38 -3.21
CA LYS A 80 1.31 -32.91 -2.24
C LYS A 80 0.83 -31.74 -1.38
N GLU A 81 -0.43 -31.36 -1.55
CA GLU A 81 -1.09 -30.37 -0.73
C GLU A 81 -1.01 -30.84 0.72
N THR A 82 -0.28 -30.12 1.57
CA THR A 82 -0.50 -30.26 3.00
C THR A 82 -1.86 -29.67 3.29
N ASP A 83 -2.83 -30.53 3.60
CA ASP A 83 -4.13 -30.17 4.18
C ASP A 83 -3.92 -29.36 5.46
N ILE A 84 -3.74 -28.06 5.32
CA ILE A 84 -3.95 -27.12 6.41
C ILE A 84 -5.45 -27.03 6.60
N SER A 85 -5.97 -27.86 7.50
CA SER A 85 -7.36 -27.84 7.97
C SER A 85 -7.81 -26.42 8.27
N LEU A 86 -8.53 -25.80 7.33
CA LEU A 86 -9.14 -24.47 7.43
C LEU A 86 -10.30 -24.44 8.45
N ILE A 87 -10.57 -25.56 9.12
CA ILE A 87 -11.66 -25.70 10.08
C ILE A 87 -11.26 -25.13 11.44
N SER A 88 -9.99 -25.24 11.85
CA SER A 88 -9.53 -24.81 13.18
C SER A 88 -9.29 -23.30 13.34
N LYS A 89 -9.30 -22.51 12.26
CA LYS A 89 -9.02 -21.06 12.33
C LYS A 89 -10.27 -20.18 12.31
N LYS A 90 -11.46 -20.76 12.15
CA LYS A 90 -12.72 -19.99 12.09
C LYS A 90 -13.04 -19.30 13.43
N GLU A 91 -12.65 -19.91 14.56
CA GLU A 91 -12.82 -19.32 15.90
C GLU A 91 -11.82 -18.21 16.23
N LEU A 92 -10.68 -18.12 15.53
CA LEU A 92 -9.66 -17.09 15.74
C LEU A 92 -9.79 -15.89 14.78
N LEU A 93 -10.65 -16.01 13.77
CA LEU A 93 -10.93 -14.94 12.82
C LEU A 93 -12.20 -14.20 13.25
N HIS A 94 -12.05 -13.24 14.16
CA HIS A 94 -13.12 -12.27 14.38
C HIS A 94 -13.25 -11.40 13.12
N ASN A 95 -14.46 -11.36 12.55
CA ASN A 95 -14.78 -10.41 11.49
C ASN A 95 -14.55 -8.99 12.03
N THR A 96 -13.53 -8.28 11.54
CA THR A 96 -13.24 -6.89 11.95
C THR A 96 -14.37 -5.92 11.54
N TYR A 97 -15.36 -6.43 10.79
CA TYR A 97 -16.52 -5.69 10.29
C TYR A 97 -17.87 -6.21 10.86
N SER A 98 -17.87 -7.25 11.70
CA SER A 98 -19.08 -7.74 12.38
C SER A 98 -19.40 -6.83 13.56
N THR A 99 -20.65 -6.37 13.67
CA THR A 99 -21.16 -5.56 14.79
C THR A 99 -21.65 -6.40 15.97
N GLU A 100 -21.43 -7.72 15.93
CA GLU A 100 -21.78 -8.67 16.97
C GLU A 100 -20.65 -8.74 18.00
N ASN A 101 -21.01 -8.32 19.21
CA ASN A 101 -20.19 -8.07 20.40
C ASN A 101 -19.11 -9.13 20.69
N VAL A 102 -17.90 -8.65 21.02
CA VAL A 102 -17.02 -9.35 21.96
C VAL A 102 -17.51 -9.05 23.38
N CYS A 103 -17.69 -10.11 24.19
CA CYS A 103 -18.04 -10.01 25.60
C CYS A 103 -17.02 -9.18 26.38
N SER A 104 -17.36 -7.93 26.68
CA SER A 104 -16.76 -7.14 27.75
C SER A 104 -17.87 -6.37 28.45
N LEU A 105 -17.86 -6.44 29.78
CA LEU A 105 -18.89 -6.00 30.71
C LEU A 105 -19.53 -4.63 30.37
N GLY A 106 -20.87 -4.60 30.37
CA GLY A 106 -21.69 -3.39 30.42
C GLY A 106 -22.49 -3.12 29.14
N PRO A 107 -23.79 -2.75 29.24
CA PRO A 107 -24.55 -2.27 28.08
C PRO A 107 -24.07 -0.85 27.77
N VAL A 108 -23.09 -0.75 26.87
CA VAL A 108 -22.68 0.53 26.29
C VAL A 108 -23.53 0.73 25.04
N ASP A 109 -24.37 1.75 25.08
CA ASP A 109 -25.19 2.21 23.96
C ASP A 109 -24.32 2.37 22.70
N ASN A 110 -24.40 1.40 21.79
CA ASN A 110 -23.64 1.37 20.53
C ASN A 110 -24.16 2.39 19.48
N SER A 111 -25.01 3.34 19.88
CA SER A 111 -25.62 4.35 18.99
C SER A 111 -24.65 5.48 18.56
N SER A 112 -23.44 5.52 19.10
CA SER A 112 -22.50 6.64 18.93
C SER A 112 -21.28 6.36 18.03
N LYS A 113 -21.09 5.13 17.53
CA LYS A 113 -19.93 4.85 16.66
C LYS A 113 -20.11 5.50 15.30
N LYS A 114 -19.27 6.49 15.00
CA LYS A 114 -19.23 7.13 13.67
C LYS A 114 -19.08 6.05 12.60
N PRO A 115 -19.93 6.05 11.56
CA PRO A 115 -19.83 5.08 10.48
C PRO A 115 -18.44 5.13 9.84
N THR A 116 -17.87 3.95 9.57
CA THR A 116 -16.55 3.84 8.93
C THR A 116 -16.64 4.24 7.45
N PHE A 117 -15.53 4.68 6.86
CA PHE A 117 -15.49 4.96 5.41
C PHE A 117 -15.97 3.79 4.56
N TYR A 118 -15.64 2.55 4.94
CA TYR A 118 -16.15 1.36 4.26
C TYR A 118 -17.68 1.27 4.28
N GLN A 119 -18.31 1.56 5.43
CA GLN A 119 -19.77 1.56 5.55
C GLN A 119 -20.40 2.65 4.67
N HIS A 120 -19.79 3.84 4.59
CA HIS A 120 -20.23 4.90 3.68
C HIS A 120 -20.10 4.49 2.21
N LEU A 121 -18.95 3.93 1.81
CA LEU A 121 -18.72 3.43 0.45
C LEU A 121 -19.72 2.32 0.09
N LYS A 122 -19.91 1.36 0.98
CA LYS A 122 -20.87 0.27 0.79
C LYS A 122 -22.30 0.79 0.62
N SER A 123 -22.71 1.72 1.48
CA SER A 123 -24.08 2.26 1.48
C SER A 123 -24.35 3.07 0.20
N THR A 124 -23.38 3.85 -0.27
CA THR A 124 -23.51 4.64 -1.50
C THR A 124 -23.55 3.77 -2.76
N VAL A 125 -22.67 2.77 -2.87
CA VAL A 125 -22.70 1.81 -3.98
C VAL A 125 -24.04 1.06 -4.00
N PHE A 126 -24.50 0.56 -2.85
CA PHE A 126 -25.77 -0.15 -2.75
C PHE A 126 -26.97 0.73 -3.14
N ALA A 127 -26.95 2.01 -2.76
CA ALA A 127 -28.00 2.95 -3.13
C ALA A 127 -28.01 3.28 -4.63
N MET A 128 -26.87 3.27 -5.32
CA MET A 128 -26.79 3.70 -6.72
C MET A 128 -26.83 2.56 -7.75
N LEU A 129 -26.20 1.43 -7.46
CA LEU A 129 -26.01 0.30 -8.39
C LEU A 129 -26.71 -0.99 -7.93
N GLY A 130 -27.20 -1.04 -6.70
CA GLY A 130 -27.81 -2.23 -6.11
C GLY A 130 -26.83 -3.05 -5.25
N ALA A 131 -27.35 -4.14 -4.69
CA ALA A 131 -26.66 -4.93 -3.66
C ALA A 131 -25.58 -5.88 -4.23
N ASP A 132 -24.54 -5.33 -4.85
CA ASP A 132 -23.37 -6.08 -5.33
C ASP A 132 -22.20 -5.98 -4.34
N GLN A 133 -22.05 -7.01 -3.50
CA GLN A 133 -21.00 -7.06 -2.48
C GLN A 133 -19.60 -7.26 -3.10
N GLN A 134 -19.48 -7.91 -4.26
CA GLN A 134 -18.17 -8.14 -4.89
C GLN A 134 -17.61 -6.82 -5.41
N LEU A 135 -18.45 -6.02 -6.05
CA LEU A 135 -18.08 -4.71 -6.57
C LEU A 135 -17.68 -3.75 -5.43
N VAL A 136 -18.40 -3.74 -4.31
CA VAL A 136 -18.04 -2.98 -3.11
C VAL A 136 -16.67 -3.39 -2.57
N SER A 137 -16.44 -4.70 -2.41
CA SER A 137 -15.16 -5.21 -1.91
C SER A 137 -14.00 -4.91 -2.86
N SER A 138 -14.23 -4.98 -4.18
CA SER A 138 -13.26 -4.61 -5.21
C SER A 138 -12.89 -3.14 -5.13
N LEU A 139 -13.89 -2.24 -5.15
CA LEU A 139 -13.68 -0.79 -5.05
C LEU A 139 -12.95 -0.39 -3.77
N TYR A 140 -13.37 -0.94 -2.63
CA TYR A 140 -12.71 -0.65 -1.36
C TYR A 140 -11.29 -1.22 -1.31
N GLY A 141 -11.06 -2.40 -1.89
CA GLY A 141 -9.73 -2.99 -2.02
C GLY A 141 -8.79 -2.10 -2.83
N VAL A 142 -9.28 -1.56 -3.94
CA VAL A 142 -8.54 -0.61 -4.79
C VAL A 142 -8.26 0.69 -4.02
N TYR A 143 -9.26 1.31 -3.41
CA TYR A 143 -9.07 2.49 -2.56
C TYR A 143 -8.01 2.26 -1.48
N ARG A 144 -8.07 1.10 -0.81
CA ARG A 144 -7.11 0.74 0.24
C ARG A 144 -5.71 0.57 -0.34
N SER A 145 -5.57 -0.01 -1.54
CA SER A 145 -4.26 -0.16 -2.19
C SER A 145 -3.60 1.18 -2.49
N LEU A 146 -4.39 2.19 -2.89
CA LEU A 146 -3.91 3.54 -3.21
C LEU A 146 -3.49 4.30 -1.95
N THR A 147 -4.24 4.15 -0.86
CA THR A 147 -4.10 4.98 0.34
C THR A 147 -3.28 4.32 1.45
N TYR A 148 -3.16 3.00 1.48
CA TYR A 148 -2.58 2.24 2.59
C TYR A 148 -1.20 2.76 3.00
N ARG A 149 -0.30 2.96 2.04
CA ARG A 149 1.07 3.39 2.33
C ARG A 149 1.12 4.80 2.89
N ILE A 150 0.28 5.69 2.37
CA ILE A 150 0.24 7.09 2.77
C ILE A 150 -0.36 7.22 4.16
N ILE A 151 -1.51 6.59 4.41
CA ILE A 151 -2.16 6.61 5.74
C ILE A 151 -1.25 6.00 6.81
N GLN A 152 -0.48 4.96 6.46
CA GLN A 152 0.49 4.36 7.38
C GLN A 152 1.61 5.33 7.77
N LEU A 153 2.02 6.23 6.86
CA LEU A 153 3.07 7.23 7.08
C LEU A 153 2.52 8.51 7.71
N LEU A 154 1.31 8.92 7.33
CA LEU A 154 0.61 10.13 7.77
C LEU A 154 -0.82 9.79 8.21
N PRO A 155 -1.03 9.29 9.45
CA PRO A 155 -2.36 8.93 9.92
C PRO A 155 -3.31 10.12 10.07
N GLN A 156 -2.78 11.33 10.29
CA GLN A 156 -3.59 12.54 10.45
C GLN A 156 -4.32 12.93 9.18
N GLU A 157 -3.75 12.61 8.01
CA GLU A 157 -4.32 12.90 6.70
C GLU A 157 -5.38 11.88 6.25
N GLN A 158 -5.71 10.89 7.08
CA GLN A 158 -6.69 9.87 6.72
C GLN A 158 -8.04 10.49 6.30
N MET A 159 -8.50 11.52 7.03
CA MET A 159 -9.77 12.21 6.74
C MET A 159 -9.76 12.88 5.36
N PHE A 160 -8.62 13.44 4.95
CA PHE A 160 -8.46 14.05 3.63
C PHE A 160 -8.62 12.99 2.53
N TYR A 161 -7.90 11.87 2.62
CA TYR A 161 -7.98 10.79 1.63
C TYR A 161 -9.34 10.09 1.61
N GLU A 162 -10.03 9.98 2.75
CA GLU A 162 -11.42 9.51 2.80
C GLU A 162 -12.36 10.48 2.08
N GLY A 163 -12.19 11.80 2.25
CA GLY A 163 -12.94 12.81 1.52
C GLY A 163 -12.73 12.76 0.01
N VAL A 164 -11.47 12.66 -0.44
CA VAL A 164 -11.13 12.50 -1.86
C VAL A 164 -11.68 11.19 -2.40
N GLY A 165 -11.57 10.09 -1.65
CA GLY A 165 -12.13 8.79 -2.00
C GLY A 165 -13.65 8.82 -2.20
N TYR A 166 -14.36 9.53 -1.32
CA TYR A 166 -15.80 9.70 -1.44
C TYR A 166 -16.21 10.51 -2.68
N GLN A 167 -15.48 11.59 -2.97
CA GLN A 167 -15.72 12.41 -4.17
C GLN A 167 -15.45 11.62 -5.45
N ALA A 168 -14.33 10.89 -5.50
CA ALA A 168 -14.00 10.02 -6.63
C ALA A 168 -15.08 8.96 -6.87
N LEU A 169 -15.58 8.36 -5.78
CA LEU A 169 -16.63 7.34 -5.85
C LEU A 169 -17.93 7.92 -6.42
N THR A 170 -18.39 9.07 -5.91
CA THR A 170 -19.64 9.67 -6.39
C THR A 170 -19.54 10.07 -7.86
N ILE A 171 -18.43 10.65 -8.30
CA ILE A 171 -18.18 10.97 -9.71
C ILE A 171 -18.20 9.70 -10.56
N ALA A 172 -17.47 8.65 -10.16
CA ALA A 172 -17.43 7.38 -10.89
C ALA A 172 -18.83 6.77 -11.03
N LEU A 173 -19.62 6.73 -9.95
CA LEU A 173 -20.98 6.20 -9.98
C LEU A 173 -21.93 7.08 -10.82
N HIS A 174 -21.84 8.40 -10.73
CA HIS A 174 -22.63 9.30 -11.58
C HIS A 174 -22.30 9.12 -13.07
N ASP A 175 -21.03 8.90 -13.39
CA ASP A 175 -20.58 8.67 -14.75
C ASP A 175 -21.03 7.33 -15.31
N THR A 176 -21.11 6.28 -14.49
CA THR A 176 -21.69 4.99 -14.94
C THR A 176 -23.14 5.12 -15.41
N LYS A 177 -23.89 6.09 -14.88
CA LYS A 177 -25.26 6.38 -15.32
C LYS A 177 -25.31 7.15 -16.63
N LYS A 178 -24.25 7.91 -16.96
CA LYS A 178 -24.18 8.77 -18.15
C LYS A 178 -23.52 8.08 -19.35
N LYS A 179 -22.49 7.26 -19.10
CA LYS A 179 -21.67 6.61 -20.13
C LYS A 179 -21.40 5.16 -19.78
N LYS A 180 -21.11 4.35 -20.79
CA LYS A 180 -20.74 2.95 -20.63
C LYS A 180 -19.30 2.87 -20.06
N VAL A 181 -19.20 2.49 -18.79
CA VAL A 181 -17.92 2.21 -18.12
C VAL A 181 -17.74 0.69 -18.07
N TYR A 182 -16.67 0.17 -18.68
CA TYR A 182 -16.41 -1.28 -18.73
C TYR A 182 -15.85 -1.82 -17.41
N ASN A 183 -14.92 -1.09 -16.79
CA ASN A 183 -14.38 -1.42 -15.47
C ASN A 183 -14.52 -0.22 -14.53
N LEU A 184 -15.48 -0.30 -13.61
CA LEU A 184 -15.74 0.75 -12.63
C LEU A 184 -14.57 0.94 -11.65
N ALA A 185 -13.90 -0.14 -11.27
CA ALA A 185 -12.79 -0.07 -10.34
C ALA A 185 -11.59 0.67 -10.95
N ASP A 186 -11.22 0.35 -12.20
CA ASP A 186 -10.15 1.05 -12.92
C ASP A 186 -10.51 2.51 -13.18
N TYR A 187 -11.77 2.78 -13.56
CA TYR A 187 -12.24 4.14 -13.77
C TYR A 187 -12.16 4.97 -12.48
N PHE A 188 -12.55 4.37 -11.35
CA PHE A 188 -12.42 4.99 -10.03
C PHE A 188 -10.96 5.34 -9.70
N VAL A 189 -9.98 4.48 -10.04
CA VAL A 189 -8.55 4.81 -9.84
C VAL A 189 -8.18 6.09 -10.58
N GLY A 190 -8.53 6.19 -11.87
CA GLY A 190 -8.20 7.36 -12.68
C GLY A 190 -8.79 8.66 -12.11
N VAL A 191 -10.08 8.63 -11.74
CA VAL A 191 -10.75 9.78 -11.11
C VAL A 191 -10.11 10.13 -9.76
N PHE A 192 -9.77 9.13 -8.95
CA PHE A 192 -9.12 9.34 -7.66
C PHE A 192 -7.75 10.01 -7.82
N GLU A 193 -6.92 9.54 -8.76
CA GLU A 193 -5.60 10.14 -9.02
C GLU A 193 -5.69 11.58 -9.51
N GLU A 194 -6.64 11.89 -10.38
CA GLU A 194 -6.86 13.27 -10.86
C GLU A 194 -7.30 14.19 -9.71
N LEU A 195 -8.26 13.75 -8.89
CA LEU A 195 -8.71 14.51 -7.72
C LEU A 195 -7.59 14.68 -6.70
N CYS A 196 -6.79 13.64 -6.44
CA CYS A 196 -5.62 13.76 -5.57
C CYS A 196 -4.65 14.83 -6.09
N LYS A 197 -4.34 14.87 -7.39
CA LYS A 197 -3.44 15.88 -7.96
C LYS A 197 -3.97 17.30 -7.75
N GLN A 198 -5.27 17.52 -7.97
CA GLN A 198 -5.91 18.83 -7.78
C GLN A 198 -5.95 19.21 -6.29
N LYS A 199 -6.48 18.33 -5.45
CA LYS A 199 -6.70 18.57 -4.02
C LYS A 199 -5.42 18.68 -3.22
N LEU A 200 -4.39 17.89 -3.55
CA LEU A 200 -3.10 17.98 -2.87
C LEU A 200 -2.44 19.32 -3.15
N PHE A 201 -2.57 19.85 -4.38
CA PHE A 201 -2.02 21.15 -4.72
C PHE A 201 -2.67 22.26 -3.88
N GLU A 202 -4.00 22.27 -3.77
CA GLU A 202 -4.74 23.21 -2.92
C GLU A 202 -4.38 23.06 -1.44
N PHE A 203 -4.31 21.82 -0.95
CA PHE A 203 -4.00 21.52 0.45
C PHE A 203 -2.62 22.03 0.89
N PHE A 204 -1.60 21.93 0.03
CA PHE A 204 -0.28 22.46 0.35
C PHE A 204 -0.18 23.98 0.23
N GLN A 205 -0.99 24.62 -0.61
CA GLN A 205 -1.07 26.09 -0.65
C GLN A 205 -1.68 26.66 0.63
N GLU A 206 -2.73 26.04 1.17
CA GLU A 206 -3.38 26.48 2.42
C GLU A 206 -2.51 26.32 3.67
N GLN A 207 -1.42 25.54 3.61
CA GLN A 207 -0.48 25.35 4.72
C GLN A 207 0.70 26.35 4.70
N GLU A 208 0.89 27.08 3.59
CA GLU A 208 1.94 28.11 3.47
C GLU A 208 1.46 29.51 3.89
N ASP A 209 0.14 29.73 3.98
CA ASP A 209 -0.51 30.96 4.45
C ASP A 209 -0.79 30.93 5.97
#